data_AF-A0A662J6T8-F1
#
_entry.id   AF-A0A662J6T8-F1
#
_cell.length_a   1.000
_cell.length_b   1.000
_cell.length_c   1.000
_cell.angle_alpha   90.00
_cell.angle_beta   90.00
_cell.angle_gamma   90.00
#
_symmetry.space_group_name_H-M   'P 1'
#
loop_
_entity.id
_entity.type
_entity.pdbx_description
1 polymer ?
#
loop_
_entity_poly.entity_id
_entity_poly.type
_entity_poly.pdbx_seq_one_letter_code
_entity_poly.pdbx_strand_id
1 'polypeptide(L)'
;VPYNVEEVPGESTSYRLAILDYKLFKDDVEKGEIAMPMVDGVPFYSNSIVPYYADVPITLRAKWEGIVQQEFTGGVMMHIFLAESPEPDVLKKFIYRLVHNTKVVYFSITPAITVCNKCSWNGVGVYDVCPRCGSKKVDVWSRIVGYYRPLRNWNIGKVAEFKSRIHYKELIASSVSSIS
;
A
#
# COMPACT_ATOMS: atom_id res chain seq x y z
N VAL A 1 11.35 18.09 23.03
CA VAL A 1 12.55 17.85 22.18
C VAL A 1 12.33 18.62 20.87
N PRO A 2 13.29 19.40 20.35
CA PRO A 2 13.07 20.24 19.17
C PRO A 2 13.22 19.49 17.83
N TYR A 3 13.50 18.19 17.85
CA TYR A 3 13.62 17.32 16.68
C TYR A 3 12.63 16.16 16.80
N ASN A 4 12.15 15.69 15.64
CA ASN A 4 11.28 14.53 15.51
C ASN A 4 11.84 13.56 14.45
N VAL A 5 11.23 12.37 14.36
CA VAL A 5 11.53 11.38 13.33
C VAL A 5 10.23 11.05 12.58
N GLU A 6 10.27 11.12 11.26
CA GLU A 6 9.10 10.88 10.40
C GLU A 6 9.40 9.78 9.38
N GLU A 7 8.44 8.87 9.22
CA GLU A 7 8.37 8.00 8.05
C GLU A 7 7.83 8.83 6.89
N VAL A 8 8.75 9.47 6.16
CA VAL A 8 8.37 10.43 5.13
C VAL A 8 7.52 9.78 4.03
N PRO A 9 6.48 10.48 3.52
CA PRO A 9 5.64 9.97 2.44
C PRO A 9 6.42 9.50 1.20
N GLY A 10 7.56 10.13 0.91
CA GLY A 10 8.49 9.69 -0.14
C GLY A 10 7.88 9.68 -1.55
N GLU A 11 6.89 10.52 -1.85
CA GLU A 11 6.13 10.47 -3.12
C GLU A 11 7.03 10.47 -4.36
N SER A 12 7.98 11.40 -4.43
CA SER A 12 8.99 11.49 -5.50
C SER A 12 10.34 10.91 -5.06
N THR A 13 10.68 11.07 -3.78
CA THR A 13 12.00 10.70 -3.25
C THR A 13 12.23 9.19 -3.28
N SER A 14 11.21 8.37 -3.01
CA SER A 14 11.32 6.89 -3.05
C SER A 14 11.81 6.40 -4.41
N TYR A 15 11.23 6.91 -5.49
CA TYR A 15 11.63 6.60 -6.85
C TYR A 15 12.99 7.20 -7.20
N ARG A 16 13.19 8.48 -6.87
CA ARG A 16 14.41 9.22 -7.23
C ARG A 16 15.66 8.62 -6.59
N LEU A 17 15.61 8.21 -5.32
CA LEU A 17 16.76 7.60 -4.67
C LEU A 17 17.01 6.19 -5.23
N ALA A 18 15.96 5.38 -5.40
CA ALA A 18 16.09 4.04 -5.94
C ALA A 18 16.71 4.02 -7.35
N ILE A 19 16.37 4.96 -8.24
CA ILE A 19 17.00 5.04 -9.57
C ILE A 19 18.47 5.49 -9.53
N LEU A 20 18.86 6.32 -8.55
CA LEU A 20 20.25 6.74 -8.39
C LEU A 20 21.10 5.58 -7.88
N ASP A 21 20.58 4.85 -6.89
CA ASP A 21 21.25 3.68 -6.33
C ASP A 21 21.33 2.54 -7.38
N TYR A 22 20.26 2.31 -8.14
CA TYR A 22 20.28 1.34 -9.24
C TYR A 22 21.37 1.64 -10.27
N LYS A 23 21.61 2.92 -10.59
CA LYS A 23 22.67 3.29 -11.54
C LYS A 23 24.06 3.04 -10.98
N LEU A 24 24.24 3.23 -9.66
CA LEU A 24 25.52 3.04 -9.00
C LEU A 24 25.84 1.55 -8.81
N PHE A 25 24.83 0.75 -8.48
CA PHE A 25 24.95 -0.67 -8.14
C PHE A 25 24.33 -1.59 -9.19
N LYS A 26 24.30 -1.14 -10.45
CA LYS A 26 23.56 -1.82 -11.52
C LYS A 26 23.96 -3.29 -11.64
N ASP A 27 25.27 -3.55 -11.70
CA ASP A 27 25.80 -4.90 -11.90
C ASP A 27 25.43 -5.82 -10.74
N ASP A 28 25.46 -5.32 -9.50
CA ASP A 28 25.17 -6.10 -8.30
C ASP A 28 23.66 -6.39 -8.18
N VAL A 29 22.81 -5.43 -8.56
CA VAL A 29 21.35 -5.62 -8.64
C VAL A 29 20.99 -6.62 -9.74
N GLU A 30 21.60 -6.51 -10.93
CA GLU A 30 21.32 -7.42 -12.05
C GLU A 30 21.83 -8.85 -11.81
N LYS A 31 22.89 -9.02 -11.00
CA LYS A 31 23.36 -10.33 -10.51
C LYS A 31 22.52 -10.89 -9.34
N GLY A 32 21.65 -10.07 -8.75
CA GLY A 32 20.86 -10.44 -7.57
C GLY A 32 21.64 -10.43 -6.25
N GLU A 33 22.80 -9.78 -6.20
CA GLU A 33 23.61 -9.62 -4.98
C GLU A 33 23.02 -8.54 -4.06
N ILE A 34 22.32 -7.55 -4.64
CA ILE A 34 21.58 -6.51 -3.91
C ILE A 34 20.09 -6.62 -4.22
N ALA A 35 19.28 -6.79 -3.18
CA ALA A 35 17.83 -6.76 -3.29
C ALA A 35 17.36 -5.32 -3.52
N MET A 36 16.69 -5.09 -4.65
CA MET A 36 16.02 -3.82 -4.95
C MET A 36 14.62 -4.12 -5.51
N PRO A 37 13.54 -3.60 -4.90
CA PRO A 37 12.21 -3.87 -5.41
C PRO A 37 12.01 -3.10 -6.71
N MET A 38 11.60 -3.84 -7.74
CA MET A 38 11.41 -3.36 -9.09
C MET A 38 10.14 -3.98 -9.67
N VAL A 39 9.36 -3.17 -10.39
CA VAL A 39 8.25 -3.66 -11.22
C VAL A 39 8.41 -3.09 -12.61
N ASP A 40 8.33 -3.94 -13.63
CA ASP A 40 8.51 -3.55 -15.04
C ASP A 40 9.82 -2.79 -15.31
N GLY A 41 10.90 -3.17 -14.60
CA GLY A 41 12.20 -2.50 -14.70
C GLY A 41 12.30 -1.14 -13.99
N VAL A 42 11.25 -0.73 -13.27
CA VAL A 42 11.21 0.54 -12.51
C VAL A 42 11.54 0.27 -11.04
N PRO A 43 12.70 0.72 -10.52
CA PRO A 43 13.04 0.57 -9.11
C PRO A 43 12.30 1.58 -8.25
N PHE A 44 12.02 1.22 -7.01
CA PHE A 44 11.42 2.13 -6.03
C PHE A 44 11.87 1.75 -4.62
N TYR A 45 11.68 2.65 -3.64
CA TYR A 45 11.76 2.29 -2.23
C TYR A 45 10.38 2.31 -1.59
N SER A 46 10.23 1.53 -0.51
CA SER A 46 9.03 1.57 0.29
C SER A 46 9.00 2.81 1.18
N ASN A 47 7.80 3.26 1.51
CA ASN A 47 7.52 4.31 2.47
C ASN A 47 6.67 3.76 3.63
N SER A 48 6.84 2.48 3.95
CA SER A 48 6.24 1.79 5.09
C SER A 48 7.26 0.87 5.76
N ILE A 49 7.17 0.70 7.08
CA ILE A 49 7.99 -0.22 7.88
C ILE A 49 7.91 -1.64 7.30
N VAL A 50 6.69 -2.13 7.05
CA VAL A 50 6.48 -3.38 6.34
C VAL A 50 6.14 -3.02 4.90
N PRO A 51 6.97 -3.36 3.90
CA PRO A 51 6.68 -2.98 2.53
C PRO A 51 5.33 -3.48 2.03
N TYR A 52 4.63 -2.69 1.21
CA TYR A 52 3.31 -3.09 0.71
C TYR A 52 3.34 -4.24 -0.29
N TYR A 53 4.51 -4.55 -0.85
CA TYR A 53 4.72 -5.76 -1.67
C TYR A 53 4.99 -7.02 -0.85
N ALA A 54 5.15 -6.91 0.47
CA ALA A 54 5.30 -8.08 1.34
C ALA A 54 3.94 -8.76 1.51
N ASP A 55 3.84 -10.01 1.05
CA ASP A 55 2.65 -10.85 1.23
C ASP A 55 2.62 -11.44 2.64
N VAL A 56 2.06 -10.67 3.57
CA VAL A 56 1.91 -11.06 4.97
C VAL A 56 0.49 -10.80 5.43
N PRO A 57 -0.04 -11.62 6.37
CA PRO A 57 -1.35 -11.38 6.95
C PRO A 57 -1.47 -9.98 7.54
N ILE A 58 -2.63 -9.34 7.36
CA ILE A 58 -2.87 -7.96 7.79
C ILE A 58 -2.67 -7.74 9.29
N THR A 59 -2.99 -8.74 10.12
CA THR A 59 -2.78 -8.71 11.56
C THR A 59 -1.30 -8.75 11.92
N LEU A 60 -0.49 -9.50 11.18
CA LEU A 60 0.96 -9.56 11.35
C LEU A 60 1.62 -8.25 10.88
N ARG A 61 1.19 -7.71 9.74
CA ARG A 61 1.60 -6.37 9.28
C ARG A 61 1.36 -5.34 10.37
N ALA A 62 0.14 -5.24 10.88
CA ALA A 62 -0.22 -4.26 11.90
C ALA A 62 0.57 -4.47 13.21
N LYS A 63 0.88 -5.71 13.57
CA LYS A 63 1.73 -6.02 14.73
C LYS A 63 3.15 -5.48 14.53
N TRP A 64 3.78 -5.77 13.38
CA TRP A 64 5.15 -5.31 13.08
C TRP A 64 5.25 -3.80 12.90
N GLU A 65 4.30 -3.22 12.16
CA GLU A 65 4.13 -1.77 12.05
C GLU A 65 4.04 -1.16 13.44
N GLY A 66 3.13 -1.64 14.29
CA GLY A 66 2.96 -1.12 15.65
C GLY A 66 4.21 -1.21 16.55
N ILE A 67 5.11 -2.16 16.32
CA ILE A 67 6.38 -2.22 17.06
C ILE A 67 7.25 -1.01 16.73
N VAL A 68 7.32 -0.60 15.46
CA VAL A 68 8.23 0.45 15.00
C VAL A 68 7.57 1.83 14.94
N GLN A 69 6.26 1.92 14.68
CA GLN A 69 5.52 3.18 14.59
C GLN A 69 5.64 4.05 15.84
N GLN A 70 5.84 3.45 17.02
CA GLN A 70 6.02 4.17 18.29
C GLN A 70 7.30 5.00 18.33
N GLU A 71 8.31 4.66 17.53
CA GLU A 71 9.58 5.39 17.45
C GLU A 71 9.48 6.66 16.60
N PHE A 72 8.45 6.76 15.75
CA PHE A 72 8.22 7.92 14.91
C PHE A 72 7.43 8.99 15.66
N THR A 73 8.12 10.08 16.00
CA THR A 73 7.56 11.22 16.76
C THR A 73 7.05 12.35 15.87
N GLY A 74 7.29 12.28 14.57
CA GLY A 74 6.94 13.32 13.59
C GLY A 74 5.83 12.97 12.62
N GLY A 75 5.57 11.68 12.43
CA GLY A 75 4.56 11.19 11.51
C GLY A 75 4.92 9.79 11.02
N VAL A 76 3.91 8.95 10.89
CA VAL A 76 4.02 7.57 10.41
C VAL A 76 2.64 7.12 9.97
N MET A 77 2.51 6.27 8.96
CA MET A 77 1.18 5.83 8.53
C MET A 77 1.21 4.47 7.84
N MET A 78 0.45 3.52 8.39
CA MET A 78 0.17 2.25 7.72
C MET A 78 -1.09 2.34 6.87
N HIS A 79 -1.00 2.01 5.59
CA HIS A 79 -2.16 1.83 4.71
C HIS A 79 -2.61 0.36 4.70
N ILE A 80 -3.91 0.17 4.85
CA ILE A 80 -4.57 -1.11 4.63
C ILE A 80 -5.23 -1.04 3.26
N PHE A 81 -4.55 -1.58 2.25
CA PHE A 81 -5.07 -1.63 0.89
C PHE A 81 -6.11 -2.73 0.75
N LEU A 82 -7.33 -2.37 0.39
CA LEU A 82 -8.43 -3.33 0.20
C LEU A 82 -8.72 -3.56 -1.28
N ALA A 83 -8.96 -4.83 -1.62
CA ALA A 83 -9.39 -5.23 -2.97
C ALA A 83 -10.88 -4.98 -3.20
N GLU A 84 -11.69 -5.08 -2.13
CA GLU A 84 -13.14 -4.93 -2.15
C GLU A 84 -13.64 -4.17 -0.92
N SER A 85 -14.88 -3.71 -0.95
CA SER A 85 -15.49 -3.06 0.21
C SER A 85 -15.94 -4.13 1.20
N PRO A 86 -15.39 -4.19 2.43
CA PRO A 86 -15.86 -5.11 3.45
C PRO A 86 -17.23 -4.68 3.97
N GLU A 87 -18.00 -5.64 4.47
CA GLU A 87 -19.23 -5.35 5.21
C GLU A 87 -18.93 -4.45 6.43
N PRO A 88 -19.76 -3.42 6.72
CA PRO A 88 -19.49 -2.46 7.79
C PRO A 88 -19.22 -3.09 9.17
N ASP A 89 -19.96 -4.15 9.52
CA ASP A 89 -19.77 -4.84 10.80
C ASP A 89 -18.47 -5.64 10.87
N VAL A 90 -18.02 -6.22 9.74
CA VAL A 90 -16.74 -6.91 9.64
C VAL A 90 -15.60 -5.90 9.79
N LEU A 91 -15.70 -4.77 9.10
CA LEU A 91 -14.71 -3.70 9.19
C LEU A 91 -14.62 -3.12 10.60
N LYS A 92 -15.76 -2.88 11.25
CA LYS A 92 -15.81 -2.39 12.64
C LYS A 92 -15.11 -3.36 13.61
N LYS A 93 -15.44 -4.66 13.53
CA LYS A 93 -14.81 -5.69 14.37
C LYS A 93 -13.30 -5.80 14.11
N PHE A 94 -12.90 -5.69 12.85
CA PHE A 94 -11.51 -5.69 12.46
C PHE A 94 -10.74 -4.49 13.02
N ILE A 95 -11.25 -3.27 12.85
CA ILE A 95 -10.65 -2.04 13.40
C ILE A 95 -10.52 -2.15 14.93
N TYR A 96 -11.59 -2.60 15.61
CA TYR A 96 -11.56 -2.80 17.06
C TYR A 96 -10.43 -3.77 17.47
N ARG A 97 -10.30 -4.91 16.78
CA ARG A 97 -9.23 -5.88 17.04
C ARG A 97 -7.84 -5.33 16.75
N LEU A 98 -7.67 -4.55 15.69
CA LEU A 98 -6.39 -3.92 15.38
C LEU A 98 -5.94 -2.99 16.50
N VAL A 99 -6.83 -2.08 16.91
CA VAL A 99 -6.52 -1.08 17.95
C VAL A 99 -6.28 -1.73 19.31
N HIS A 100 -7.02 -2.79 19.65
CA HIS A 100 -6.85 -3.46 20.95
C HIS A 100 -5.65 -4.42 21.02
N ASN A 101 -5.28 -5.06 19.91
CA ASN A 101 -4.27 -6.14 19.93
C ASN A 101 -2.92 -5.75 19.32
N THR A 102 -2.79 -4.54 18.80
CA THR A 102 -1.54 -4.03 18.23
C THR A 102 -1.21 -2.66 18.80
N LYS A 103 0.01 -2.20 18.56
CA LYS A 103 0.47 -0.87 18.98
C LYS A 103 0.57 0.10 17.81
N VAL A 104 -0.20 -0.13 16.74
CA VAL A 104 -0.20 0.75 15.58
C VAL A 104 -0.69 2.14 15.99
N VAL A 105 0.06 3.17 15.61
CA VAL A 105 -0.19 4.56 16.04
C VAL A 105 -1.11 5.26 15.07
N TYR A 106 -0.88 5.08 13.77
CA TYR A 106 -1.70 5.67 12.73
C TYR A 106 -1.85 4.73 11.53
N PHE A 107 -3.10 4.51 11.13
CA PHE A 107 -3.41 3.68 9.99
C PHE A 107 -4.65 4.19 9.23
N SER A 108 -4.80 3.72 7.99
CA SER A 108 -5.93 4.06 7.15
C SER A 108 -6.49 2.84 6.42
N ILE A 109 -7.80 2.80 6.26
CA ILE A 109 -8.47 1.88 5.33
C ILE A 109 -8.45 2.53 3.94
N THR A 110 -7.77 1.88 2.98
CA THR A 110 -7.42 2.47 1.69
C THR A 110 -7.86 1.56 0.52
N PRO A 111 -9.15 1.54 0.19
CA PRO A 111 -9.60 0.86 -1.03
C PRO A 111 -9.03 1.52 -2.29
N ALA A 112 -8.79 0.73 -3.34
CA ALA A 112 -8.75 1.27 -4.69
C ALA A 112 -10.18 1.55 -5.17
N ILE A 113 -10.40 2.62 -5.93
CA ILE A 113 -11.71 3.00 -6.46
C ILE A 113 -11.57 3.16 -7.97
N THR A 114 -12.37 2.45 -8.74
CA THR A 114 -12.43 2.67 -10.19
C THR A 114 -13.60 3.58 -10.53
N VAL A 115 -13.36 4.56 -11.40
CA VAL A 115 -14.36 5.53 -11.90
C VAL A 115 -14.43 5.44 -13.42
N CYS A 116 -15.62 5.21 -13.98
CA CYS A 116 -15.85 5.19 -15.42
C CYS A 116 -16.12 6.59 -15.96
N ASN A 117 -15.28 7.06 -16.85
CA ASN A 117 -15.39 8.37 -17.51
C ASN A 117 -16.46 8.43 -18.61
N LYS A 118 -17.10 7.29 -18.95
CA LYS A 118 -18.19 7.23 -19.95
C LYS A 118 -19.57 7.33 -19.32
N CYS A 119 -19.82 6.61 -18.23
CA CYS A 119 -21.15 6.49 -17.62
C CYS A 119 -21.19 6.86 -16.13
N SER A 120 -20.11 7.44 -15.61
CA SER A 120 -19.98 7.91 -14.22
C SER A 120 -20.18 6.84 -13.14
N TRP A 121 -20.14 5.56 -13.51
CA TRP A 121 -20.11 4.47 -12.54
C TRP A 121 -18.82 4.54 -11.72
N ASN A 122 -18.91 4.30 -10.42
CA ASN A 122 -17.75 4.10 -9.58
C ASN A 122 -17.97 2.92 -8.63
N GLY A 123 -16.88 2.27 -8.22
CA GLY A 123 -16.91 1.15 -7.31
C GLY A 123 -15.54 0.86 -6.71
N VAL A 124 -15.54 0.20 -5.56
CA VAL A 124 -14.30 -0.28 -4.92
C VAL A 124 -13.74 -1.45 -5.72
N GLY A 125 -12.42 -1.42 -5.95
CA GLY A 125 -11.67 -2.37 -6.74
C GLY A 125 -10.96 -1.72 -7.92
N VAL A 126 -10.06 -2.48 -8.53
CA VAL A 126 -9.32 -2.11 -9.73
C VAL A 126 -9.96 -2.83 -10.92
N TYR A 127 -10.56 -2.07 -11.84
CA TYR A 127 -11.21 -2.62 -13.03
C TYR A 127 -10.61 -1.97 -14.28
N ASP A 128 -10.23 -2.78 -15.26
CA ASP A 128 -9.78 -2.30 -16.58
C ASP A 128 -10.95 -1.97 -17.52
N VAL A 129 -12.14 -2.50 -17.21
CA VAL A 129 -13.37 -2.32 -17.99
C VAL A 129 -14.51 -2.01 -17.04
N CYS A 130 -15.31 -0.99 -17.37
CA CYS A 130 -16.48 -0.64 -16.57
C CYS A 130 -17.52 -1.78 -16.61
N PRO A 131 -17.91 -2.36 -15.46
CA PRO A 131 -18.87 -3.47 -15.40
C PRO A 131 -20.29 -3.04 -15.79
N ARG A 132 -20.60 -1.73 -15.75
CA ARG A 132 -21.92 -1.20 -16.11
C ARG A 132 -22.11 -1.01 -17.61
N CYS A 133 -21.08 -0.57 -18.34
CA CYS A 133 -21.23 -0.14 -19.74
C CYS A 133 -20.17 -0.67 -20.71
N GLY A 134 -19.25 -1.52 -20.26
CA GLY A 134 -18.21 -2.15 -21.09
C GLY A 134 -17.11 -1.18 -21.57
N SER A 135 -17.09 0.06 -21.09
CA SER A 135 -16.08 1.05 -21.48
C SER A 135 -14.72 0.77 -20.87
N LYS A 136 -13.65 0.88 -21.66
CA LYS A 136 -12.25 0.92 -21.19
C LYS A 136 -11.80 2.29 -20.68
N LYS A 137 -12.64 3.33 -20.81
CA LYS A 137 -12.36 4.68 -20.31
C LYS A 137 -12.63 4.74 -18.80
N VAL A 138 -11.73 4.15 -18.02
CA VAL A 138 -11.80 4.09 -16.56
C VAL A 138 -10.55 4.72 -15.94
N ASP A 139 -10.72 5.42 -14.82
CA ASP A 139 -9.61 5.88 -13.98
C ASP A 139 -9.62 5.08 -12.68
N VAL A 140 -8.47 4.55 -12.30
CA VAL A 140 -8.26 3.95 -10.98
C VAL A 140 -7.73 5.03 -10.05
N TRP A 141 -8.38 5.19 -8.91
CA TRP A 141 -8.01 6.10 -7.83
C TRP A 141 -7.54 5.29 -6.63
N SER A 142 -6.44 5.73 -6.03
CA SER A 142 -5.97 5.20 -4.76
C SER A 142 -5.27 6.31 -3.99
N ARG A 143 -4.88 6.04 -2.74
CA ARG A 143 -3.97 6.94 -2.04
C ARG A 143 -2.56 6.70 -2.54
N ILE A 144 -1.95 7.76 -3.08
CA ILE A 144 -0.55 7.74 -3.52
C ILE A 144 0.38 7.64 -2.31
N VAL A 145 0.09 8.49 -1.33
CA VAL A 145 0.65 8.55 0.01
C VAL A 145 -0.48 8.93 0.97
N GLY A 146 -0.56 10.17 1.46
CA GLY A 146 -1.63 10.66 2.34
C GLY A 146 -2.97 10.97 1.67
N TYR A 147 -3.05 11.14 0.35
CA TYR A 147 -4.25 11.65 -0.34
C TYR A 147 -4.57 10.87 -1.63
N TYR A 148 -5.84 10.92 -2.04
CA TYR A 148 -6.31 10.22 -3.25
C TYR A 148 -5.93 10.98 -4.52
N ARG A 149 -5.44 10.23 -5.51
CA ARG A 149 -5.28 10.71 -6.90
C ARG A 149 -5.49 9.58 -7.90
N PRO A 150 -5.88 9.89 -9.15
CA PRO A 150 -5.97 8.89 -10.19
C PRO A 150 -4.57 8.45 -10.61
N LEU A 151 -4.37 7.15 -10.81
CA LEU A 151 -3.09 6.53 -11.14
C LEU A 151 -2.43 7.12 -12.39
N ARG A 152 -3.23 7.56 -13.38
CA ARG A 152 -2.72 8.23 -14.58
C ARG A 152 -1.91 9.51 -14.29
N ASN A 153 -2.10 10.11 -13.10
CA ASN A 153 -1.38 11.31 -12.67
C ASN A 153 -0.19 10.99 -11.76
N TRP A 154 0.12 9.70 -11.51
CA TRP A 154 1.20 9.30 -10.63
C TRP A 154 2.52 9.21 -11.41
N ASN A 155 3.64 9.42 -10.71
CA ASN A 155 4.95 9.17 -11.29
C ASN A 155 5.18 7.65 -11.49
N ILE A 156 6.07 7.30 -12.41
CA ILE A 156 6.31 5.90 -12.79
C ILE A 156 6.71 5.00 -11.62
N GLY A 157 7.48 5.51 -10.65
CA GLY A 157 7.86 4.75 -9.46
C GLY A 157 6.67 4.47 -8.54
N LYS A 158 5.75 5.42 -8.37
CA LYS A 158 4.50 5.19 -7.62
C LYS A 158 3.51 4.30 -8.36
N VAL A 159 3.50 4.30 -9.69
CA VAL A 159 2.75 3.31 -10.48
C VAL A 159 3.34 1.90 -10.29
N ALA A 160 4.66 1.77 -10.32
CA ALA A 160 5.36 0.51 -10.06
C ALA A 160 5.08 0.00 -8.63
N GLU A 161 5.17 0.88 -7.64
CA GLU A 161 4.85 0.57 -6.25
C GLU A 161 3.37 0.15 -6.12
N PHE A 162 2.42 0.87 -6.72
CA PHE A 162 1.00 0.49 -6.72
C PHE A 162 0.77 -0.93 -7.25
N LYS A 163 1.38 -1.27 -8.39
CA LYS A 163 1.27 -2.61 -9.00
C LYS A 163 1.79 -3.72 -8.10
N SER A 164 2.76 -3.40 -7.24
CA SER A 164 3.34 -4.36 -6.29
C SER A 164 2.52 -4.53 -5.01
N ARG A 165 1.57 -3.63 -4.70
CA ARG A 165 0.83 -3.65 -3.43
C ARG A 165 0.02 -4.92 -3.29
N ILE A 166 0.03 -5.47 -2.08
CA ILE A 166 -0.93 -6.48 -1.65
C ILE A 166 -2.25 -5.79 -1.31
N HIS A 167 -3.29 -6.10 -2.08
CA HIS A 167 -4.66 -5.69 -1.81
C HIS A 167 -5.41 -6.81 -1.08
N TYR A 168 -5.70 -6.60 0.20
CA TYR A 168 -6.37 -7.58 1.05
C TYR A 168 -7.85 -7.75 0.64
N LYS A 169 -8.27 -9.00 0.44
CA LYS A 169 -9.68 -9.38 0.25
C LYS A 169 -10.33 -9.72 1.60
N GLU A 170 -9.64 -10.55 2.38
CA GLU A 170 -10.10 -10.97 3.70
C GLU A 170 -9.42 -10.16 4.82
N LEU A 171 -10.23 -9.54 5.67
CA LEU A 171 -9.76 -8.80 6.84
C LEU A 171 -9.51 -9.70 8.06
N ILE A 172 -10.06 -10.90 8.03
CA ILE A 172 -9.95 -11.89 9.09
C ILE A 172 -9.28 -13.08 8.44
N ALA A 173 -8.06 -13.40 8.86
CA ALA A 173 -7.54 -14.73 8.58
C ALA A 173 -8.56 -15.72 9.15
N SER A 174 -9.13 -16.59 8.31
CA SER A 174 -9.76 -17.81 8.77
C SER A 174 -8.84 -18.40 9.84
N SER A 175 -9.41 -18.62 11.03
CA SER A 175 -8.71 -19.11 12.20
C SER A 175 -7.67 -20.12 11.76
N VAL A 176 -6.38 -19.83 11.96
CA VAL A 176 -5.35 -20.85 11.93
C VAL A 176 -5.83 -21.89 12.92
N SER A 177 -6.36 -22.99 12.40
CA SER A 177 -6.71 -24.17 13.16
C SER A 177 -5.49 -24.49 13.99
N SER A 178 -5.68 -24.46 15.31
CA SER A 178 -4.74 -24.85 16.33
C SER A 178 -3.91 -26.01 15.80
N ILE A 179 -2.62 -25.77 15.55
CA ILE A 179 -1.69 -26.88 15.40
C ILE A 179 -1.58 -27.45 16.81
N SER A 180 -2.27 -28.58 16.97
CA SER A 180 -2.14 -29.54 18.07
C SER A 180 -0.70 -30.01 18.21
#